data_AF-A0A409X4T9-F1
#
_entry.id   AF-A0A409X4T9-F1
#
_cell.length_a   1.000
_cell.length_b   1.000
_cell.length_c   1.000
_cell.angle_alpha   90.00
_cell.angle_beta   90.00
_cell.angle_gamma   90.00
#
_symmetry.space_group_name_H-M   'P 1'
#
loop_
_entity.id
_entity.type
_entity.pdbx_description
1 polymer ?
#
loop_
_entity_poly.entity_id
_entity_poly.type
_entity_poly.pdbx_seq_one_letter_code
_entity_poly.pdbx_strand_id
1 'polypeptide(L)'
;MSDILSKSPGDLTLRTLNASSFAQQAVTFLCLNFNGQSTRFNELPKIRCPSGIRSQINFPSCWDGVNTDSPDHRSHVSFLSTGPDNGTCTDPLFPKTLPRIFMEVYWVTQVFDDFRRQAAVPDQPFVFSNGDPTGYSYHADFMNGWDEGVLEKALDGCNCNPYGDPSCCVAQGIFDIDQTKQCYISNTVDEITLGTLDSLPGINPVQAHCYEQYFATDTPALLSPVFVYSTTAAQMQSSTGTISQAAQTAMIAQKAQGTCISNGAHSSSFTPIFLTNFSALIMMTIVICTLPLKTYFGLL
;
A
#
# COMPACT_ATOMS: atom_id res chain seq x y z
N MET A 1 3.56 0.61 28.30
CA MET A 1 3.40 1.17 26.96
C MET A 1 4.54 0.56 26.19
N SER A 2 4.28 -0.59 25.57
CA SER A 2 5.28 -1.41 24.89
C SER A 2 5.90 -0.58 23.77
N ASP A 3 7.23 -0.54 23.72
CA ASP A 3 7.97 0.19 22.69
C ASP A 3 7.72 -0.44 21.31
N ILE A 4 6.77 0.11 20.56
CA ILE A 4 6.45 -0.34 19.21
C ILE A 4 7.50 0.22 18.27
N LEU A 5 8.30 -0.65 17.66
CA LEU A 5 9.17 -0.28 16.54
C LEU A 5 8.29 0.08 15.33
N SER A 6 8.19 1.37 15.01
CA SER A 6 7.49 1.85 13.82
C SER A 6 8.39 1.76 12.60
N LYS A 7 7.86 1.34 11.45
CA LYS A 7 8.67 1.16 10.25
C LYS A 7 7.88 1.53 9.01
N SER A 8 8.37 2.50 8.24
CA SER A 8 7.68 3.02 7.05
C SER A 8 8.59 3.06 5.81
N PRO A 9 8.68 1.97 5.02
CA PRO A 9 9.27 2.00 3.68
C PRO A 9 8.33 2.64 2.64
N GLY A 10 8.94 3.19 1.58
CA GLY A 10 8.23 3.87 0.50
C GLY A 10 7.98 5.35 0.79
N ASP A 11 7.38 6.07 -0.15
CA ASP A 11 7.11 7.50 -0.02
C ASP A 11 5.89 7.87 -0.86
N LEU A 12 4.81 8.28 -0.19
CA LEU A 12 3.53 8.66 -0.81
C LEU A 12 3.63 9.78 -1.86
N THR A 13 4.67 10.60 -1.79
CA THR A 13 4.91 11.74 -2.68
C THR A 13 5.84 11.42 -3.85
N LEU A 14 6.48 10.24 -3.84
CA LEU A 14 7.48 9.88 -4.85
C LEU A 14 6.84 9.60 -6.22
N ARG A 15 7.44 10.15 -7.27
CA ARG A 15 6.96 10.03 -8.67
C ARG A 15 8.05 9.66 -9.66
N THR A 16 9.29 9.54 -9.20
CA THR A 16 10.44 9.19 -10.02
C THR A 16 11.31 8.16 -9.29
N LEU A 17 12.01 7.32 -10.05
CA LEU A 17 12.92 6.31 -9.51
C LEU A 17 14.36 6.80 -9.56
N ASN A 18 14.95 6.96 -8.40
CA ASN A 18 16.39 6.96 -8.17
C ASN A 18 16.86 5.51 -7.98
N ALA A 19 17.39 4.93 -9.05
CA ALA A 19 17.90 3.56 -9.06
C ALA A 19 19.09 3.32 -8.10
N SER A 20 19.71 4.37 -7.55
CA SER A 20 20.77 4.25 -6.54
C SER A 20 20.25 4.26 -5.10
N SER A 21 18.97 4.55 -4.87
CA SER A 21 18.37 4.57 -3.53
C SER A 21 17.82 3.19 -3.15
N PHE A 22 18.37 2.58 -2.09
CA PHE A 22 17.81 1.33 -1.56
C PHE A 22 16.36 1.48 -1.10
N ALA A 23 16.00 2.64 -0.53
CA ALA A 23 14.61 2.91 -0.16
C ALA A 23 13.64 2.83 -1.34
N GLN A 24 14.07 3.26 -2.53
CA GLN A 24 13.22 3.21 -3.72
C GLN A 24 13.30 1.87 -4.45
N GLN A 25 14.46 1.20 -4.42
CA GLN A 25 14.59 -0.19 -4.90
C GLN A 25 13.76 -1.19 -4.07
N ALA A 26 13.35 -0.81 -2.86
CA ALA A 26 12.62 -1.68 -1.95
C ALA A 26 11.19 -1.97 -2.42
N VAL A 27 10.65 -1.10 -3.28
CA VAL A 27 9.33 -1.24 -3.90
C VAL A 27 9.50 -1.81 -5.30
N THR A 28 8.82 -2.92 -5.58
CA THR A 28 8.78 -3.52 -6.92
C THR A 28 7.41 -4.12 -7.21
N PHE A 29 7.16 -4.43 -8.47
CA PHE A 29 5.93 -5.05 -8.93
C PHE A 29 6.26 -6.30 -9.74
N LEU A 30 5.58 -7.41 -9.46
CA LEU A 30 5.60 -8.57 -10.35
C LEU A 30 4.36 -8.55 -11.22
N CYS A 31 4.58 -8.67 -12.51
CA CYS A 31 3.55 -9.07 -13.46
C CYS A 31 3.42 -10.59 -13.37
N LEU A 32 2.36 -11.06 -12.72
CA LEU A 32 2.20 -12.47 -12.40
C LEU A 32 1.76 -13.26 -13.64
N ASN A 33 2.39 -14.42 -13.82
CA ASN A 33 1.99 -15.43 -14.77
C ASN A 33 2.21 -16.81 -14.14
N PHE A 34 1.15 -17.41 -13.61
CA PHE A 34 1.23 -18.72 -12.94
C PHE A 34 1.44 -19.89 -13.91
N ASN A 35 1.22 -19.67 -15.22
CA ASN A 35 1.44 -20.67 -16.27
C ASN A 35 2.77 -20.45 -17.02
N GLY A 36 3.62 -19.56 -16.53
CA GLY A 36 4.87 -19.20 -17.19
C GLY A 36 5.83 -18.49 -16.25
N GLN A 37 6.57 -17.53 -16.79
CA GLN A 37 7.49 -16.72 -16.00
C GLN A 37 6.83 -15.41 -15.60
N SER A 38 6.88 -15.10 -14.30
CA SER A 38 6.53 -13.77 -13.79
C SER A 38 7.69 -12.80 -14.00
N THR A 39 7.40 -11.57 -14.39
CA THR A 39 8.43 -10.55 -14.68
C THR A 39 8.38 -9.44 -13.64
N ARG A 40 9.55 -9.03 -13.14
CA ARG A 40 9.68 -7.94 -12.15
C ARG A 40 9.86 -6.59 -12.83
N PHE A 41 9.20 -5.58 -12.29
CA PHE A 41 9.25 -4.18 -12.67
C PHE A 41 9.52 -3.30 -11.44
N ASN A 42 10.10 -2.12 -11.65
CA ASN A 42 10.25 -1.10 -10.60
C ASN A 42 9.08 -0.10 -10.59
N GLU A 43 8.20 -0.17 -11.59
CA GLU A 43 6.98 0.64 -11.74
C GLU A 43 5.81 -0.30 -12.06
N LEU A 44 4.58 0.22 -12.06
CA LEU A 44 3.40 -0.53 -12.46
C LEU A 44 3.60 -1.10 -13.88
N PRO A 45 3.43 -2.42 -14.09
CA PRO A 45 3.75 -3.07 -15.38
C PRO A 45 2.90 -2.54 -16.55
N LYS A 46 3.54 -1.94 -17.56
CA LYS A 46 2.90 -1.43 -18.79
C LYS A 46 2.48 -2.53 -19.78
N ILE A 47 2.24 -3.73 -19.27
CA ILE A 47 1.83 -4.91 -20.01
C ILE A 47 0.66 -5.56 -19.30
N ARG A 48 -0.06 -6.43 -20.02
CA ARG A 48 -1.07 -7.28 -19.39
C ARG A 48 -0.40 -8.33 -18.52
N CYS A 49 -0.92 -8.51 -17.32
CA CYS A 49 -0.43 -9.50 -16.37
C CYS A 49 -1.46 -10.62 -16.23
N PRO A 50 -1.21 -11.81 -16.82
CA PRO A 50 -2.20 -12.87 -16.93
C PRO A 50 -2.80 -13.33 -15.60
N SER A 51 -2.04 -13.21 -14.51
CA SER A 51 -2.45 -13.63 -13.17
C SER A 51 -2.49 -12.48 -12.17
N GLY A 52 -2.60 -11.24 -12.66
CA GLY A 52 -2.66 -10.04 -11.84
C GLY A 52 -1.30 -9.39 -11.60
N ILE A 53 -1.29 -8.30 -10.84
CA ILE A 53 -0.07 -7.60 -10.43
C ILE A 53 0.18 -7.91 -8.95
N ARG A 54 1.43 -8.16 -8.57
CA ARG A 54 1.82 -8.23 -7.16
C ARG A 54 2.71 -7.05 -6.83
N SER A 55 2.24 -6.10 -6.02
CA SER A 55 3.14 -5.12 -5.42
C SER A 55 3.87 -5.75 -4.25
N GLN A 56 5.13 -5.40 -4.10
CA GLN A 56 5.97 -5.94 -3.05
C GLN A 56 6.89 -4.87 -2.47
N ILE A 57 7.07 -4.90 -1.15
CA ILE A 57 7.85 -3.90 -0.43
C ILE A 57 8.72 -4.56 0.64
N ASN A 58 10.02 -4.28 0.59
CA ASN A 58 10.97 -4.66 1.62
C ASN A 58 11.15 -3.54 2.63
N PHE A 59 11.19 -3.88 3.89
CA PHE A 59 11.45 -2.90 4.94
C PHE A 59 12.95 -2.88 5.33
N PRO A 60 13.50 -1.76 5.81
CA PRO A 60 14.89 -1.65 6.31
C PRO A 60 15.29 -2.71 7.36
N SER A 61 16.33 -3.52 7.19
CA SER A 61 16.62 -4.60 8.16
C SER A 61 17.67 -4.28 9.23
N CYS A 62 18.15 -3.03 9.28
CA CYS A 62 19.16 -2.59 10.24
C CYS A 62 18.60 -1.48 11.14
N TRP A 63 18.93 -1.53 12.42
CA TRP A 63 18.43 -0.63 13.46
C TRP A 63 19.57 0.00 14.24
N ASP A 64 19.40 1.25 14.66
CA ASP A 64 20.39 2.02 15.42
C ASP A 64 20.66 1.47 16.83
N GLY A 65 19.76 0.61 17.34
CA GLY A 65 19.89 -0.01 18.65
C GLY A 65 19.41 0.87 19.80
N VAL A 66 18.82 2.03 19.51
CA VAL A 66 18.45 3.05 20.50
C VAL A 66 17.01 3.50 20.33
N ASN A 67 16.61 3.93 19.12
CA ASN A 67 15.35 4.63 18.90
C ASN A 67 14.29 3.68 18.34
N THR A 68 13.19 3.48 19.06
CA THR A 68 12.05 2.68 18.60
C THR A 68 11.19 3.42 17.57
N ASP A 69 11.36 4.74 17.48
CA ASP A 69 10.79 5.58 16.43
C ASP A 69 11.64 6.83 16.25
N SER A 70 11.49 7.52 15.12
CA SER A 70 12.12 8.80 14.85
C SER A 70 11.06 9.81 14.39
N PRO A 71 11.30 11.14 14.48
CA PRO A 71 10.31 12.13 14.06
C PRO A 71 9.84 12.01 12.60
N ASP A 72 10.67 11.40 11.74
CA ASP A 72 10.38 11.10 10.35
C ASP A 72 9.97 9.64 10.12
N HIS A 73 9.84 8.84 11.18
CA HIS A 73 9.53 7.41 11.20
C HIS A 73 10.45 6.51 10.34
N ARG A 74 11.65 7.01 9.99
CA ARG A 74 12.57 6.39 9.02
C ARG A 74 14.02 6.41 9.43
N SER A 75 14.51 7.52 9.99
CA SER A 75 15.95 7.73 10.25
C SER A 75 16.56 6.81 11.31
N HIS A 76 15.76 6.11 12.13
CA HIS A 76 16.24 5.14 13.12
C HIS A 76 16.53 3.74 12.52
N VAL A 77 16.22 3.51 11.24
CA VAL A 77 16.49 2.25 10.54
C VAL A 77 17.19 2.45 9.20
N SER A 78 17.87 1.40 8.71
CA SER A 78 18.57 1.39 7.43
C SER A 78 18.45 0.05 6.69
N PHE A 79 18.66 0.07 5.37
CA PHE A 79 18.68 -1.13 4.54
C PHE A 79 20.01 -1.88 4.68
N LEU A 80 20.02 -3.14 4.24
CA LEU A 80 21.23 -3.97 4.25
C LEU A 80 22.27 -3.42 3.27
N SER A 81 23.53 -3.77 3.52
CA SER A 81 24.70 -3.28 2.78
C SER A 81 24.67 -3.45 1.25
N THR A 82 23.93 -4.44 0.74
CA THR A 82 23.84 -4.71 -0.71
C THR A 82 22.47 -4.44 -1.30
N GLY A 83 21.53 -3.91 -0.51
CA GLY A 83 20.21 -3.50 -0.97
C GLY A 83 19.07 -4.04 -0.10
N PRO A 84 17.82 -3.88 -0.56
CA PRO A 84 16.64 -4.17 0.25
C PRO A 84 16.41 -5.66 0.56
N ASP A 85 16.95 -6.55 -0.25
CA ASP A 85 16.67 -7.99 -0.22
C ASP A 85 17.85 -8.82 0.30
N ASN A 86 19.07 -8.26 0.29
CA ASN A 86 20.29 -9.01 0.59
C ASN A 86 21.36 -8.13 1.24
N GLY A 87 22.24 -8.76 2.02
CA GLY A 87 23.40 -8.13 2.66
C GLY A 87 23.35 -8.25 4.18
N THR A 88 24.10 -7.39 4.86
CA THR A 88 24.24 -7.37 6.31
C THR A 88 24.23 -5.94 6.85
N CYS A 89 24.06 -5.79 8.16
CA CYS A 89 24.14 -4.50 8.85
C CYS A 89 25.59 -4.13 9.16
N THR A 90 26.32 -3.65 8.14
CA THR A 90 27.72 -3.23 8.27
C THR A 90 27.90 -1.77 8.65
N ASP A 91 26.84 -0.97 8.55
CA ASP A 91 26.88 0.43 8.96
C ASP A 91 26.98 0.49 10.50
N PRO A 92 28.04 1.10 11.06
CA PRO A 92 28.20 1.21 12.51
C PRO A 92 27.09 2.05 13.17
N LEU A 93 26.36 2.88 12.41
CA LEU A 93 25.20 3.63 12.91
C LEU A 93 23.95 2.76 13.06
N PHE A 94 23.88 1.61 12.37
CA PHE A 94 22.74 0.68 12.41
C PHE A 94 23.21 -0.75 12.69
N PRO A 95 23.86 -1.03 13.84
CA PRO A 95 24.55 -2.29 14.07
C PRO A 95 23.63 -3.46 14.41
N LYS A 96 22.33 -3.22 14.66
CA LYS A 96 21.39 -4.26 15.08
C LYS A 96 20.62 -4.79 13.88
N THR A 97 20.66 -6.10 13.67
CA THR A 97 19.85 -6.76 12.64
C THR A 97 18.44 -6.97 13.16
N LEU A 98 17.45 -6.57 12.37
CA LEU A 98 16.04 -6.82 12.63
C LEU A 98 15.56 -8.05 11.84
N PRO A 99 14.48 -8.70 12.29
CA PRO A 99 13.72 -9.62 11.45
C PRO A 99 13.31 -8.92 10.14
N ARG A 100 13.46 -9.64 9.03
CA ARG A 100 13.06 -9.12 7.72
C ARG A 100 11.54 -9.05 7.65
N ILE A 101 11.03 -7.86 7.34
CA ILE A 101 9.63 -7.66 6.99
C ILE A 101 9.56 -7.43 5.49
N PHE A 102 8.81 -8.30 4.82
CA PHE A 102 8.53 -8.25 3.40
C PHE A 102 7.03 -8.40 3.21
N MET A 103 6.40 -7.45 2.54
CA MET A 103 4.96 -7.47 2.31
C MET A 103 4.67 -7.64 0.82
N GLU A 104 3.73 -8.52 0.53
CA GLU A 104 3.20 -8.76 -0.81
C GLU A 104 1.71 -8.44 -0.83
N VAL A 105 1.27 -7.75 -1.87
CA VAL A 105 -0.13 -7.44 -2.12
C VAL A 105 -0.48 -7.86 -3.54
N TYR A 106 -1.50 -8.72 -3.66
CA TYR A 106 -1.95 -9.30 -4.92
C TYR A 106 -3.16 -8.53 -5.43
N TRP A 107 -2.99 -7.90 -6.60
CA TRP A 107 -4.02 -7.17 -7.32
C TRP A 107 -4.57 -8.06 -8.44
N VAL A 108 -5.86 -8.40 -8.34
CA VAL A 108 -6.57 -9.19 -9.36
C VAL A 108 -6.93 -8.28 -10.54
N THR A 109 -5.94 -7.87 -11.33
CA THR A 109 -6.09 -6.86 -12.37
C THR A 109 -6.56 -7.41 -13.72
N GLN A 110 -6.36 -8.70 -13.96
CA GLN A 110 -6.71 -9.37 -15.22
C GLN A 110 -8.22 -9.34 -15.51
N VAL A 111 -9.07 -9.19 -14.48
CA VAL A 111 -10.53 -9.06 -14.65
C VAL A 111 -10.92 -7.77 -15.38
N PHE A 112 -10.00 -6.80 -15.48
CA PHE A 112 -10.21 -5.54 -16.19
C PHE A 112 -9.62 -5.52 -17.60
N ASP A 113 -9.09 -6.64 -18.11
CA ASP A 113 -8.38 -6.67 -19.40
C ASP A 113 -9.29 -6.33 -20.60
N ASP A 114 -10.60 -6.61 -20.49
CA ASP A 114 -11.59 -6.26 -21.51
C ASP A 114 -11.91 -4.77 -21.55
N PHE A 115 -11.68 -4.06 -20.44
CA PHE A 115 -11.97 -2.63 -20.28
C PHE A 115 -10.77 -1.72 -20.58
N ARG A 116 -9.57 -2.28 -20.77
CA ARG A 116 -8.35 -1.47 -21.01
C ARG A 116 -8.48 -0.48 -22.18
N ARG A 117 -9.24 -0.83 -23.23
CA ARG A 117 -9.45 0.07 -24.38
C ARG A 117 -10.29 1.31 -24.05
N GLN A 118 -10.99 1.29 -22.92
CA GLN A 118 -11.82 2.39 -22.43
C GLN A 118 -11.05 3.29 -21.45
N ALA A 119 -9.92 2.80 -20.92
CA ALA A 119 -9.08 3.52 -19.97
C ALA A 119 -8.37 4.71 -20.64
N ALA A 120 -8.02 5.71 -19.83
CA ALA A 120 -7.28 6.88 -20.31
C ALA A 120 -5.91 6.50 -20.89
N VAL A 121 -5.27 5.46 -20.34
CA VAL A 121 -4.00 4.90 -20.80
C VAL A 121 -4.14 3.38 -20.98
N PRO A 122 -4.48 2.89 -22.19
CA PRO A 122 -4.80 1.47 -22.39
C PRO A 122 -3.68 0.47 -22.04
N ASP A 123 -2.43 0.86 -22.23
CA ASP A 123 -1.27 0.01 -21.95
C ASP A 123 -1.02 -0.16 -20.44
N GLN A 124 -1.37 0.84 -19.63
CA GLN A 124 -1.32 0.82 -18.16
C GLN A 124 -2.50 1.62 -17.60
N PRO A 125 -3.65 0.97 -17.36
CA PRO A 125 -4.88 1.65 -16.97
C PRO A 125 -5.04 1.76 -15.44
N PHE A 126 -4.07 1.27 -14.68
CA PHE A 126 -4.17 1.20 -13.23
C PHE A 126 -3.43 2.34 -12.55
N VAL A 127 -4.06 2.90 -11.53
CA VAL A 127 -3.57 4.06 -10.78
C VAL A 127 -3.87 3.85 -9.30
N PHE A 128 -2.96 4.25 -8.41
CA PHE A 128 -3.23 4.27 -6.97
C PHE A 128 -4.17 5.42 -6.61
N SER A 129 -4.97 5.24 -5.56
CA SER A 129 -5.98 6.24 -5.13
C SER A 129 -5.43 7.62 -4.77
N ASN A 130 -4.13 7.76 -4.50
CA ASN A 130 -3.45 9.04 -4.35
C ASN A 130 -3.09 9.72 -5.70
N GLY A 131 -3.58 9.17 -6.81
CA GLY A 131 -3.38 9.69 -8.15
C GLY A 131 -2.10 9.25 -8.83
N ASP A 132 -1.35 8.29 -8.29
CA ASP A 132 -0.07 7.85 -8.85
C ASP A 132 -0.26 6.76 -9.93
N PRO A 133 0.03 7.05 -11.23
CA PRO A 133 -0.04 6.05 -12.30
C PRO A 133 1.28 5.26 -12.47
N THR A 134 2.32 5.58 -11.70
CA THR A 134 3.66 4.99 -11.81
C THR A 134 3.86 3.85 -10.82
N GLY A 135 3.26 3.95 -9.64
CA GLY A 135 3.42 3.04 -8.53
C GLY A 135 4.55 3.37 -7.57
N TYR A 136 5.34 4.42 -7.82
CA TYR A 136 6.44 4.81 -6.93
C TYR A 136 5.97 5.32 -5.57
N SER A 137 4.71 5.73 -5.46
CA SER A 137 4.12 6.19 -4.21
C SER A 137 3.73 5.08 -3.23
N TYR A 138 3.93 3.82 -3.63
CA TYR A 138 3.60 2.68 -2.80
C TYR A 138 4.44 2.70 -1.52
N HIS A 139 3.76 2.57 -0.39
CA HIS A 139 4.36 2.55 0.93
C HIS A 139 3.65 1.50 1.77
N ALA A 140 4.25 1.15 2.91
CA ALA A 140 3.61 0.32 3.90
C ALA A 140 4.10 0.75 5.28
N ASP A 141 3.25 0.58 6.28
CA ASP A 141 3.61 0.80 7.67
C ASP A 141 3.47 -0.51 8.43
N PHE A 142 4.43 -0.79 9.30
CA PHE A 142 4.35 -1.90 10.25
C PHE A 142 4.25 -1.36 11.67
N MET A 143 3.27 -1.89 12.40
CA MET A 143 3.08 -1.64 13.83
C MET A 143 2.83 -2.98 14.51
N ASN A 144 3.55 -3.24 15.61
CA ASN A 144 3.32 -4.42 16.43
C ASN A 144 2.19 -4.16 17.43
N GLY A 145 1.10 -4.92 17.32
CA GLY A 145 -0.03 -4.87 18.25
C GLY A 145 -0.10 -6.05 19.22
N TRP A 146 0.92 -6.92 19.25
CA TRP A 146 0.93 -8.09 20.14
C TRP A 146 1.29 -7.70 21.57
N ASP A 147 0.81 -8.49 22.54
CA ASP A 147 1.25 -8.38 23.92
C ASP A 147 2.78 -8.52 24.02
N GLU A 148 3.35 -7.82 24.99
CA GLU A 148 4.79 -7.77 25.20
C GLU A 148 5.39 -9.18 25.34
N GLY A 149 6.52 -9.41 24.65
CA GLY A 149 7.23 -10.70 24.65
C GLY A 149 6.63 -11.80 23.77
N VAL A 150 5.42 -11.65 23.22
CA VAL A 150 4.85 -12.68 22.31
C VAL A 150 5.61 -12.72 20.98
N LEU A 151 5.89 -11.55 20.38
CA LEU A 151 6.62 -11.47 19.12
C LEU A 151 8.07 -11.97 19.29
N GLU A 152 8.71 -11.65 20.41
CA GLU A 152 10.07 -12.13 20.73
C GLU A 152 10.10 -13.66 20.83
N LYS A 153 9.18 -14.26 21.58
CA LYS A 153 9.04 -15.73 21.65
C LYS A 153 8.81 -16.35 20.28
N ALA A 154 8.00 -15.71 19.43
CA ALA A 154 7.77 -16.20 18.08
C ALA A 154 9.05 -16.15 17.25
N LEU A 155 9.81 -15.07 17.30
CA LEU A 155 11.08 -14.94 16.56
C LEU A 155 12.14 -15.94 17.04
N ASP A 156 12.22 -16.19 18.35
CA ASP A 156 13.20 -17.12 18.93
C ASP A 156 12.81 -18.60 18.75
N GLY A 157 11.51 -18.91 18.84
CA GLY A 157 10.98 -20.27 18.90
C GLY A 157 10.41 -20.82 17.59
N CYS A 158 10.03 -19.94 16.64
CA CYS A 158 9.34 -20.35 15.42
C CYS A 158 10.25 -20.38 14.19
N ASN A 159 10.98 -21.47 14.04
CA ASN A 159 11.75 -21.76 12.83
C ASN A 159 11.14 -22.96 12.08
N CYS A 160 9.85 -22.86 11.74
CA CYS A 160 9.07 -24.02 11.29
C CYS A 160 9.53 -24.56 9.94
N ASN A 161 9.69 -23.68 8.95
CA ASN A 161 10.17 -24.02 7.61
C ASN A 161 10.76 -22.77 6.94
N PRO A 162 11.53 -22.91 5.84
CA PRO A 162 12.15 -21.77 5.16
C PRO A 162 11.13 -20.85 4.45
N TYR A 163 9.85 -21.21 4.43
CA TYR A 163 8.77 -20.44 3.81
C TYR A 163 7.98 -19.59 4.82
N GLY A 164 8.33 -19.63 6.12
CA GLY A 164 7.72 -18.79 7.15
C GLY A 164 6.33 -19.23 7.60
N ASP A 165 5.99 -20.52 7.46
CA ASP A 165 4.72 -21.06 7.98
C ASP A 165 4.65 -20.94 9.51
N PRO A 166 3.54 -20.48 10.10
CA PRO A 166 3.42 -20.27 11.54
C PRO A 166 2.96 -21.51 12.33
N SER A 167 2.76 -22.68 11.71
CA SER A 167 2.09 -23.82 12.38
C SER A 167 2.85 -24.33 13.60
N CYS A 168 4.19 -24.27 13.61
CA CYS A 168 4.95 -24.68 14.78
C CYS A 168 4.82 -23.69 15.96
N CYS A 169 4.60 -22.40 15.70
CA CYS A 169 4.28 -21.44 16.77
C CYS A 169 2.97 -21.80 17.47
N VAL A 170 1.96 -22.16 16.66
CA VAL A 170 0.65 -22.59 17.15
C VAL A 170 0.78 -23.89 17.93
N ALA A 171 1.54 -24.87 17.41
CA ALA A 171 1.80 -26.13 18.10
C ALA A 171 2.55 -25.95 19.44
N GLN A 172 3.39 -24.92 19.55
CA GLN A 172 4.07 -24.53 20.79
C GLN A 172 3.20 -23.69 21.73
N GLY A 173 2.00 -23.29 21.31
CA GLY A 173 1.10 -22.44 22.10
C GLY A 173 1.58 -21.00 22.28
N ILE A 174 2.40 -20.48 21.35
CA ILE A 174 2.88 -19.09 21.39
C ILE A 174 1.73 -18.12 21.05
N PHE A 175 0.92 -18.47 20.05
CA PHE A 175 -0.31 -17.78 19.67
C PHE A 175 -1.26 -18.76 18.96
N ASP A 176 -2.53 -18.38 18.89
CA ASP A 176 -3.54 -19.13 18.14
C ASP A 176 -3.77 -18.49 16.76
N ILE A 177 -3.97 -19.33 15.74
CA ILE A 177 -4.49 -18.88 14.44
C ILE A 177 -5.90 -19.44 14.26
N ASP A 178 -6.85 -18.53 14.13
CA ASP A 178 -8.23 -18.85 13.79
C ASP A 178 -8.64 -18.10 12.51
N GLN A 179 -8.54 -18.79 11.38
CA GLN A 179 -8.89 -18.24 10.07
C GLN A 179 -10.41 -18.05 9.87
N THR A 180 -11.24 -18.52 10.82
CA THR A 180 -12.69 -18.34 10.79
C THR A 180 -13.12 -16.99 11.38
N LYS A 181 -12.26 -16.37 12.19
CA LYS A 181 -12.53 -15.05 12.78
C LYS A 181 -12.19 -13.95 11.79
N GLN A 182 -13.06 -12.96 11.71
CA GLN A 182 -12.86 -11.76 10.91
C GLN A 182 -13.16 -10.53 11.75
N CYS A 183 -12.35 -9.49 11.56
CA CYS A 183 -12.49 -8.22 12.24
C CYS A 183 -12.70 -7.11 11.20
N TYR A 184 -13.69 -6.26 11.43
CA TYR A 184 -14.01 -5.13 10.57
C TYR A 184 -14.04 -3.85 11.38
N ILE A 185 -13.77 -2.73 10.71
CA ILE A 185 -13.95 -1.39 11.29
C ILE A 185 -15.01 -0.62 10.49
N SER A 186 -15.74 0.28 11.16
CA SER A 186 -16.59 1.23 10.45
C SER A 186 -15.76 2.17 9.57
N ASN A 187 -16.41 2.82 8.60
CA ASN A 187 -15.75 3.89 7.85
C ASN A 187 -15.24 4.98 8.81
N THR A 188 -14.03 5.45 8.56
CA THR A 188 -13.36 6.55 9.26
C THR A 188 -13.37 7.85 8.45
N VAL A 189 -13.65 7.73 7.15
CA VAL A 189 -13.75 8.81 6.18
C VAL A 189 -15.14 8.74 5.55
N ASP A 190 -15.84 9.87 5.51
CA ASP A 190 -17.16 10.00 4.90
C ASP A 190 -17.01 10.19 3.38
N GLU A 191 -16.82 9.07 2.69
CA GLU A 191 -16.59 9.04 1.26
C GLU A 191 -17.06 7.73 0.62
N ILE A 192 -17.55 7.82 -0.62
CA ILE A 192 -17.83 6.65 -1.45
C ILE A 192 -16.53 6.18 -2.09
N THR A 193 -16.12 4.96 -1.75
CA THR A 193 -14.85 4.39 -2.22
C THR A 193 -15.00 3.06 -2.97
N LEU A 194 -16.26 2.64 -3.20
CA LEU A 194 -16.59 1.38 -3.84
C LEU A 194 -17.49 1.64 -5.06
N GLY A 195 -17.37 0.79 -6.07
CA GLY A 195 -18.13 0.90 -7.33
C GLY A 195 -17.42 1.74 -8.39
N THR A 196 -18.17 2.15 -9.41
CA THR A 196 -17.70 3.12 -10.41
C THR A 196 -17.75 4.51 -9.81
N LEU A 197 -16.62 5.21 -9.79
CA LEU A 197 -16.50 6.54 -9.23
C LEU A 197 -16.17 7.53 -10.35
N ASP A 198 -16.70 8.75 -10.25
CA ASP A 198 -16.41 9.82 -11.22
C ASP A 198 -15.00 10.41 -11.03
N SER A 199 -14.38 10.17 -9.87
CA SER A 199 -13.02 10.58 -9.52
C SER A 199 -12.41 9.61 -8.50
N LEU A 200 -11.08 9.65 -8.31
CA LEU A 200 -10.46 8.84 -7.27
C LEU A 200 -10.90 9.32 -5.88
N PRO A 201 -10.92 8.42 -4.88
CA PRO A 201 -11.13 8.80 -3.50
C PRO A 201 -10.22 9.97 -3.08
N GLY A 202 -10.75 10.90 -2.29
CA GLY A 202 -10.15 12.18 -1.92
C GLY A 202 -10.17 13.22 -3.04
N ILE A 203 -10.94 13.02 -4.12
CA ILE A 203 -10.89 13.85 -5.34
C ILE A 203 -9.43 13.97 -5.83
N ASN A 204 -8.68 12.89 -5.69
CA ASN A 204 -7.32 12.84 -6.19
C ASN A 204 -7.40 12.75 -7.72
N PRO A 205 -6.73 13.64 -8.47
CA PRO A 205 -6.66 13.47 -9.91
C PRO A 205 -5.78 12.26 -10.24
N VAL A 206 -5.72 11.90 -11.52
CA VAL A 206 -4.56 11.17 -12.03
C VAL A 206 -3.44 12.16 -12.30
N GLN A 207 -2.30 11.95 -11.67
CA GLN A 207 -1.12 12.80 -11.87
C GLN A 207 -0.43 12.40 -13.19
N ALA A 208 0.04 13.38 -13.97
CA ALA A 208 0.88 13.03 -15.12
C ALA A 208 2.24 12.50 -14.63
N HIS A 209 2.90 11.65 -15.43
CA HIS A 209 4.15 10.96 -15.10
C HIS A 209 5.34 11.85 -14.65
N CYS A 210 5.20 13.17 -14.75
CA CYS A 210 6.24 14.16 -14.49
C CYS A 210 5.81 15.30 -13.54
N TYR A 211 4.69 15.18 -12.83
CA TYR A 211 4.32 16.13 -11.77
C TYR A 211 4.69 15.53 -10.42
N GLU A 212 5.58 16.20 -9.69
CA GLU A 212 6.03 15.73 -8.38
C GLU A 212 5.16 16.21 -7.21
N GLN A 213 4.24 17.16 -7.41
CA GLN A 213 3.37 17.67 -6.35
C GLN A 213 1.95 17.96 -6.83
N TYR A 214 1.07 16.99 -6.61
CA TYR A 214 -0.38 17.20 -6.70
C TYR A 214 -1.01 16.89 -5.34
N PHE A 215 -1.88 17.79 -4.88
CA PHE A 215 -2.65 17.65 -3.65
C PHE A 215 -4.14 17.61 -3.99
N ALA A 216 -4.89 16.76 -3.31
CA ALA A 216 -6.34 16.86 -3.29
C ALA A 216 -6.74 18.28 -2.89
N THR A 217 -7.63 18.90 -3.68
CA THR A 217 -8.22 20.19 -3.32
C THR A 217 -9.28 20.04 -2.24
N ASP A 218 -9.78 18.83 -2.04
CA ASP A 218 -10.86 18.51 -1.12
C ASP A 218 -10.47 17.35 -0.21
N THR A 219 -10.56 17.56 1.10
CA THR A 219 -10.41 16.51 2.08
C THR A 219 -11.80 16.09 2.58
N PRO A 220 -12.19 14.81 2.44
CA PRO A 220 -13.48 14.34 2.91
C PRO A 220 -13.61 14.47 4.43
N ALA A 221 -14.85 14.45 4.93
CA ALA A 221 -15.11 14.55 6.36
C ALA A 221 -14.61 13.30 7.11
N LEU A 222 -14.20 13.48 8.37
CA LEU A 222 -13.74 12.37 9.23
C LEU A 222 -14.83 11.95 10.20
N LEU A 223 -15.04 10.64 10.30
CA LEU A 223 -16.07 10.00 11.11
C LEU A 223 -15.51 9.53 12.46
N SER A 224 -16.26 9.75 13.53
CA SER A 224 -15.94 9.28 14.89
C SER A 224 -17.21 9.00 15.70
N PRO A 225 -17.21 8.01 16.62
CA PRO A 225 -16.13 7.06 16.89
C PRO A 225 -16.01 5.98 15.80
N VAL A 226 -14.86 5.31 15.77
CA VAL A 226 -14.65 4.11 14.94
C VAL A 226 -15.19 2.90 15.70
N PHE A 227 -16.07 2.13 15.06
CA PHE A 227 -16.63 0.92 15.63
C PHE A 227 -15.89 -0.31 15.11
N VAL A 228 -15.69 -1.32 15.96
CA VAL A 228 -15.04 -2.59 15.62
C VAL A 228 -16.07 -3.73 15.69
N TYR A 229 -16.03 -4.63 14.72
CA TYR A 229 -16.98 -5.74 14.58
C TYR A 229 -16.23 -7.07 14.43
N SER A 230 -16.71 -8.12 15.09
CA SER A 230 -16.16 -9.49 15.03
C SER A 230 -17.07 -10.49 14.30
N THR A 231 -18.09 -10.00 13.61
CA THR A 231 -19.10 -10.79 12.87
C THR A 231 -18.97 -10.58 11.36
N THR A 232 -19.62 -11.43 10.56
CA THR A 232 -19.60 -11.35 9.08
C THR A 232 -19.93 -9.95 8.55
N ALA A 233 -19.36 -9.57 7.39
CA ALA A 233 -19.58 -8.28 6.74
C ALA A 233 -21.08 -7.92 6.55
N ALA A 234 -21.96 -8.92 6.37
CA ALA A 234 -23.40 -8.72 6.23
C ALA A 234 -24.11 -8.26 7.52
N GLN A 235 -23.48 -8.46 8.69
CA GLN A 235 -23.94 -7.97 9.99
C GLN A 235 -23.22 -6.67 10.41
N MET A 236 -22.44 -6.04 9.51
CA MET A 236 -22.03 -4.64 9.66
C MET A 236 -23.26 -3.73 9.51
N GLN A 237 -24.22 -3.83 10.42
CA GLN A 237 -25.43 -3.02 10.42
C GLN A 237 -25.37 -1.93 11.49
N SER A 238 -25.50 -0.70 10.99
CA SER A 238 -26.07 0.53 11.57
C SER A 238 -25.19 1.53 12.30
N SER A 239 -24.06 1.15 12.93
CA SER A 239 -23.23 2.15 13.63
C SER A 239 -22.18 2.75 12.70
N THR A 240 -22.53 3.86 12.07
CA THR A 240 -21.57 4.77 11.43
C THR A 240 -21.17 5.87 12.42
N GLY A 241 -19.89 6.21 12.45
CA GLY A 241 -19.44 7.40 13.17
C GLY A 241 -20.16 8.66 12.66
N THR A 242 -20.20 9.70 13.47
CA THR A 242 -20.67 11.03 13.07
C THR A 242 -19.51 11.88 12.57
N ILE A 243 -19.80 12.91 11.77
CA ILE A 243 -18.80 13.87 11.32
C ILE A 243 -18.16 14.54 12.55
N SER A 244 -16.89 14.24 12.77
CA SER A 244 -16.05 14.82 13.82
C SER A 244 -15.20 15.97 13.30
N GLN A 245 -14.82 15.90 12.02
CA GLN A 245 -14.16 16.97 11.29
C GLN A 245 -14.88 17.12 9.95
N ALA A 246 -15.38 18.31 9.67
CA ALA A 246 -16.04 18.60 8.40
C ALA A 246 -15.04 18.52 7.24
N ALA A 247 -15.56 18.20 6.05
CA ALA A 247 -14.79 18.26 4.82
C ALA A 247 -14.22 19.67 4.62
N GLN A 248 -13.02 19.76 4.05
CA GLN A 248 -12.36 21.04 3.79
C GLN A 248 -11.95 21.12 2.33
N THR A 249 -12.15 22.31 1.74
CA THR A 249 -11.64 22.63 0.41
C THR A 249 -10.50 23.62 0.56
N ALA A 250 -9.32 23.26 0.06
CA ALA A 250 -8.14 24.11 0.05
C ALA A 250 -7.79 24.51 -1.39
N MET A 251 -7.59 25.82 -1.60
CA MET A 251 -7.04 26.34 -2.84
C MET A 251 -5.53 26.12 -2.85
N ILE A 252 -5.09 24.93 -3.26
CA ILE A 252 -3.67 24.60 -3.35
C ILE A 252 -3.18 24.85 -4.77
N ALA A 253 -2.16 25.70 -4.90
CA ALA A 253 -1.48 25.89 -6.18
C ALA A 253 -0.58 24.67 -6.47
N GLN A 254 -0.87 23.96 -7.55
CA GLN A 254 -0.03 22.85 -8.02
C GLN A 254 1.32 23.40 -8.47
N LYS A 255 2.40 22.71 -8.08
CA LYS A 255 3.76 23.07 -8.47
C LYS A 255 4.27 22.08 -9.50
N ALA A 256 4.44 22.54 -10.73
CA ALA A 256 5.20 21.79 -11.73
C ALA A 256 6.69 21.78 -11.31
N GLN A 257 7.28 20.60 -11.12
CA GLN A 257 8.72 20.41 -10.99
C GLN A 257 9.15 19.26 -11.91
N GLY A 258 10.01 19.57 -12.89
CA GLY A 258 10.58 18.59 -13.82
C GLY A 258 10.60 19.07 -15.28
N THR A 259 11.54 18.53 -16.07
CA THR A 259 11.57 18.67 -17.53
C THR A 259 10.76 17.53 -18.13
N CYS A 260 9.57 17.83 -18.64
CA CYS A 260 8.80 16.90 -19.45
C CYS A 260 9.61 16.52 -20.68
N ILE A 261 10.09 15.26 -20.80
CA ILE A 261 10.37 14.70 -22.13
C ILE A 261 9.03 14.20 -22.67
N SER A 262 8.12 15.13 -22.97
CA SER A 262 6.98 14.84 -23.83
C SER A 262 7.46 14.91 -25.27
N ASN A 263 7.53 13.78 -25.95
CA ASN A 263 7.42 13.83 -27.41
C ASN A 263 5.96 14.11 -27.74
N GLY A 264 5.68 15.36 -28.11
CA GLY A 264 4.48 15.75 -28.83
C GLY A 264 3.33 16.25 -27.97
N ALA A 265 2.87 17.45 -28.33
CA ALA A 265 1.68 18.07 -27.80
C ALA A 265 0.43 17.21 -28.04
N HIS A 266 -0.24 16.81 -26.96
CA HIS A 266 -1.67 16.52 -27.00
C HIS A 266 -2.35 17.27 -25.87
N SER A 267 -2.94 18.41 -26.21
CA SER A 267 -3.99 19.04 -25.43
C SER A 267 -5.26 18.19 -25.61
N SER A 268 -5.52 17.25 -24.72
CA SER A 268 -6.82 16.58 -24.64
C SER A 268 -7.72 17.35 -23.66
N SER A 269 -8.67 18.06 -24.24
CA SER A 269 -9.86 18.53 -23.53
C SER A 269 -10.65 17.31 -23.06
N PHE A 270 -10.84 17.18 -21.74
CA PHE A 270 -11.70 16.17 -21.15
C PHE A 270 -13.17 16.58 -21.35
N THR A 271 -13.89 15.89 -22.22
CA THR A 271 -15.36 15.84 -22.20
C THR A 271 -15.77 14.59 -21.42
N PRO A 272 -16.51 14.72 -20.30
CA PRO A 272 -16.97 13.56 -19.55
C PRO A 272 -18.02 12.82 -20.38
N ILE A 273 -17.76 11.54 -20.67
CA ILE A 273 -18.75 10.62 -21.24
C ILE A 273 -19.39 9.90 -20.06
N PHE A 274 -20.67 10.17 -19.82
CA PHE A 274 -21.49 9.44 -18.86
C PHE A 274 -21.58 7.97 -19.27
N LEU A 275 -21.07 7.07 -18.43
CA LEU A 275 -21.30 5.63 -18.56
C LEU A 275 -22.12 5.15 -17.36
N THR A 276 -23.31 4.65 -17.66
CA THR A 276 -24.28 4.12 -16.70
C THR A 276 -23.87 2.73 -16.19
N ASN A 277 -23.93 2.56 -14.87
CA ASN A 277 -24.12 1.31 -14.10
C ASN A 277 -23.22 0.11 -14.44
N PHE A 278 -22.06 -0.08 -13.79
CA PHE A 278 -21.51 -1.44 -13.59
C PHE A 278 -20.62 -1.56 -12.35
N SER A 279 -20.99 -2.44 -11.41
CA SER A 279 -20.23 -2.75 -10.21
C SER A 279 -19.11 -3.75 -10.51
N ALA A 280 -17.85 -3.36 -10.28
CA ALA A 280 -16.73 -4.28 -10.11
C ALA A 280 -15.85 -3.79 -8.95
N LEU A 281 -15.71 -4.64 -7.94
CA LEU A 281 -15.12 -4.36 -6.64
C LEU A 281 -13.77 -5.08 -6.51
N ILE A 282 -12.70 -4.38 -6.14
CA ILE A 282 -11.52 -5.01 -5.54
C ILE A 282 -11.42 -4.53 -4.10
N MET A 283 -11.85 -5.39 -3.17
CA MET A 283 -11.68 -5.21 -1.74
C MET A 283 -10.72 -6.29 -1.27
N MET A 284 -9.50 -5.91 -0.89
CA MET A 284 -8.54 -6.86 -0.34
C MET A 284 -8.84 -7.12 1.13
N THR A 285 -8.93 -8.40 1.49
CA THR A 285 -8.92 -8.86 2.87
C THR A 285 -7.53 -9.42 3.15
N ILE A 286 -6.70 -8.69 3.90
CA ILE A 286 -5.52 -9.29 4.54
C ILE A 286 -6.01 -9.86 5.87
N VAL A 287 -6.01 -11.18 5.99
CA VAL A 287 -6.29 -11.86 7.26
C VAL A 287 -4.97 -12.06 8.01
N ILE A 288 -4.57 -11.01 8.70
CA ILE A 288 -3.97 -11.04 10.05
C ILE A 288 -4.76 -9.96 10.80
N CYS A 289 -4.86 -9.99 12.12
CA CYS A 289 -5.63 -9.00 12.90
C CYS A 289 -4.96 -7.60 12.87
N THR A 290 -4.72 -7.07 11.68
CA THR A 290 -4.27 -5.73 11.37
C THR A 290 -5.43 -5.04 10.66
N LEU A 291 -5.64 -3.77 11.02
CA LEU A 291 -6.61 -2.87 10.41
C LEU A 291 -6.66 -3.09 8.88
N PRO A 292 -7.84 -3.16 8.25
CA PRO A 292 -7.91 -3.22 6.81
C PRO A 292 -7.22 -1.96 6.27
N LEU A 293 -6.00 -2.09 5.75
CA LEU A 293 -5.41 -1.07 4.91
C LEU A 293 -6.31 -1.00 3.67
N LYS A 294 -7.16 0.02 3.64
CA LYS A 294 -7.96 0.37 2.49
C LYS A 294 -7.03 1.00 1.45
N THR A 295 -6.22 0.17 0.81
CA THR A 295 -5.49 0.59 -0.39
C THR A 295 -6.44 0.41 -1.57
N TYR A 296 -7.04 1.52 -2.01
CA TYR A 296 -7.91 1.51 -3.19
C TYR A 296 -7.05 1.53 -4.45
N PHE A 297 -7.31 0.57 -5.32
CA PHE A 297 -6.68 0.41 -6.62
C PHE A 297 -7.80 0.23 -7.65
N GLY A 298 -7.84 1.12 -8.62
CA GLY A 298 -8.95 1.24 -9.55
C GLY A 298 -8.48 1.27 -11.00
N LEU A 299 -9.44 1.04 -11.90
CA LEU A 299 -9.32 1.29 -13.32
C LEU A 299 -9.78 2.73 -13.61
N LEU A 300 -9.02 3.49 -14.39
CA LEU A 300 -9.39 4.84 -14.85
C LEU A 300 -9.29 4.98 -16.37
#